data_AF-A5UNB2-F1
#
_entry.id   AF-A5UNB2-F1
#
_cell.length_a   1.000
_cell.length_b   1.000
_cell.length_c   1.000
_cell.angle_alpha   90.00
_cell.angle_beta   90.00
_cell.angle_gamma   90.00
#
_symmetry.space_group_name_H-M   'P 1'
#
loop_
_entity.id
_entity.type
_entity.pdbx_description
1 polymer ?
#
loop_
_entity_poly.entity_id
_entity_poly.type
_entity_poly.pdbx_seq_one_letter_code
_entity_poly.pdbx_strand_id
1 'polypeptide(L)'
;MNKENISYVCIIICALVALAIVSIYALEYSQEKTNLKIISDSNLHNGDSFTLRLSDAYNRPIDNKSVEITVTDALGEKNSFNVTTDSCGENTFGMRVTPGVYSFDCVFSGDGNYKGSSTSQNISVCDY
;
A
#
# COMPACT_ATOMS: atom_id res chain seq x y z
N MET A 1 -27.32 43.07 2.21
CA MET A 1 -27.90 41.75 2.52
C MET A 1 -28.47 41.82 3.94
N ASN A 2 -29.75 41.54 4.15
CA ASN A 2 -30.36 41.63 5.49
C ASN A 2 -29.92 40.42 6.36
N LYS A 3 -30.07 40.52 7.69
CA LYS A 3 -29.66 39.46 8.64
C LYS A 3 -30.30 38.10 8.33
N GLU A 4 -31.54 38.09 7.83
CA GLU A 4 -32.25 36.87 7.46
C GLU A 4 -31.61 36.19 6.24
N ASN A 5 -31.30 36.93 5.18
CA ASN A 5 -30.62 36.38 4.00
C ASN A 5 -29.22 35.89 4.34
N ILE A 6 -28.50 36.57 5.25
CA ILE A 6 -27.21 36.09 5.77
C ILE A 6 -27.38 34.74 6.49
N SER A 7 -28.41 34.62 7.34
CA SER A 7 -28.71 33.38 8.08
C SER A 7 -29.03 32.21 7.15
N TYR A 8 -29.87 32.42 6.13
CA TYR A 8 -30.18 31.39 5.13
C TYR A 8 -28.96 30.94 4.35
N VAL A 9 -28.11 31.88 3.92
CA VAL A 9 -26.85 31.56 3.24
C VAL A 9 -25.94 30.73 4.14
N CYS A 10 -25.82 31.07 5.42
CA CYS A 10 -25.04 30.28 6.38
C CYS A 10 -25.59 28.86 6.57
N ILE A 11 -26.91 28.68 6.67
CA ILE A 11 -27.54 27.36 6.80
C ILE A 11 -27.26 26.50 5.56
N ILE A 12 -27.38 27.08 4.36
CA ILE A 12 -27.11 26.37 3.10
C ILE A 12 -25.64 25.95 3.04
N ILE A 13 -24.70 26.83 3.40
CA ILE A 13 -23.27 26.50 3.44
C ILE A 13 -23.02 25.37 4.45
N CYS A 14 -23.57 25.45 5.66
CA CYS A 14 -23.43 24.40 6.67
C CYS A 14 -24.00 23.06 6.19
N ALA A 15 -25.14 23.06 5.50
CA ALA A 15 -25.74 21.86 4.93
C ALA A 15 -24.88 21.25 3.81
N LEU A 16 -24.30 22.06 2.93
CA LEU A 16 -23.39 21.60 1.88
C LEU A 16 -22.10 21.00 2.45
N VAL A 17 -21.54 21.63 3.49
CA VAL A 17 -20.37 21.10 4.21
C VAL A 17 -20.70 19.76 4.87
N ALA A 18 -21.85 19.64 5.53
CA ALA A 18 -22.28 18.39 6.15
C ALA A 18 -22.45 17.25 5.13
N LEU A 19 -23.05 17.54 3.96
CA LEU A 19 -23.21 16.56 2.88
C LEU A 19 -21.88 16.10 2.29
N ALA A 20 -20.94 17.02 2.07
CA ALA A 20 -19.60 16.69 1.59
C ALA A 20 -18.89 15.74 2.58
N ILE A 21 -18.95 16.04 3.87
CA ILE A 21 -18.36 15.22 4.93
C ILE A 21 -18.98 13.81 4.95
N VAL A 22 -20.31 13.70 4.90
CA VAL A 22 -21.00 12.39 4.86
C VAL A 22 -20.59 11.56 3.64
N SER A 23 -20.46 12.20 2.47
CA SER A 23 -20.06 11.51 1.24
C SER A 23 -18.63 10.95 1.29
N ILE A 24 -17.70 11.65 1.95
CA ILE A 24 -16.32 11.19 2.15
C ILE A 24 -16.30 9.94 3.03
N TYR A 25 -17.03 9.95 4.15
CA TYR A 25 -17.12 8.77 5.02
C TYR A 25 -17.77 7.57 4.34
N ALA A 26 -18.77 7.79 3.47
CA ALA A 26 -19.40 6.71 2.71
C ALA A 26 -18.43 6.04 1.70
N LEU A 27 -17.55 6.82 1.08
CA LEU A 27 -16.50 6.32 0.18
C LEU A 27 -15.52 5.41 0.92
N GLU A 28 -15.00 5.85 2.07
CA GLU A 28 -14.07 5.05 2.90
C GLU A 28 -14.72 3.80 3.52
N TYR A 29 -16.04 3.84 3.75
CA TYR A 29 -16.79 2.70 4.27
C TYR A 29 -16.97 1.59 3.23
N SER A 30 -17.00 1.94 1.95
CA SER A 30 -17.19 0.97 0.87
C SER A 30 -15.92 0.19 0.51
N GLN A 31 -14.74 0.61 1.01
CA GLN A 31 -13.47 -0.03 0.66
C GLN A 31 -13.27 -1.36 1.39
N GLU A 32 -12.84 -2.39 0.65
CA GLU A 32 -12.48 -3.70 1.19
C GLU A 32 -11.12 -3.67 1.88
N LYS A 33 -10.95 -4.42 2.97
CA LYS A 33 -9.64 -4.57 3.63
C LYS A 33 -8.70 -5.42 2.78
N THR A 34 -7.43 -5.07 2.78
CA THR A 34 -6.37 -5.83 2.12
C THR A 34 -5.41 -6.49 3.10
N ASN A 35 -4.63 -7.42 2.56
CA ASN A 35 -3.58 -8.16 3.22
C ASN A 35 -2.36 -8.21 2.29
N LEU A 36 -1.36 -7.38 2.58
CA LEU A 36 -0.08 -7.35 1.90
C LEU A 36 0.93 -8.18 2.71
N LYS A 37 1.61 -9.12 2.04
CA LYS A 37 2.61 -9.99 2.66
C LYS A 37 3.84 -10.11 1.79
N ILE A 38 5.01 -10.17 2.43
CA ILE A 38 6.22 -10.72 1.82
C ILE A 38 6.15 -12.23 2.00
N ILE A 39 6.27 -12.98 0.91
CA ILE A 39 6.17 -14.45 0.91
C ILE A 39 7.50 -15.14 0.62
N SER A 40 8.55 -14.37 0.30
CA SER A 40 9.93 -14.87 0.23
C SER A 40 10.48 -15.21 1.61
N ASP A 41 11.41 -16.17 1.62
CA ASP A 41 12.20 -16.51 2.79
C ASP A 41 13.01 -15.31 3.30
N SER A 42 13.27 -15.31 4.62
CA SER A 42 14.15 -14.32 5.25
C SER A 42 15.64 -14.55 4.98
N ASN A 43 15.99 -15.68 4.34
CA ASN A 43 17.35 -15.99 3.90
C ASN A 43 17.29 -16.35 2.42
N LEU A 44 17.88 -15.52 1.58
CA LEU A 44 17.97 -15.69 0.14
C LEU A 44 19.43 -15.76 -0.29
N HIS A 45 19.68 -16.37 -1.44
CA HIS A 45 20.96 -16.26 -2.13
C HIS A 45 20.92 -15.19 -3.22
N ASN A 46 22.08 -14.69 -3.61
CA ASN A 46 22.21 -13.79 -4.75
C ASN A 46 21.67 -14.48 -6.02
N GLY A 47 20.71 -13.84 -6.69
CA GLY A 47 19.98 -14.39 -7.83
C GLY A 47 18.62 -15.00 -7.48
N ASP A 48 18.32 -15.24 -6.20
CA ASP A 48 17.01 -15.71 -5.76
C ASP A 48 15.94 -14.63 -5.98
N SER A 49 14.67 -15.03 -5.88
CA SER A 49 13.54 -14.15 -6.13
C SER A 49 12.94 -13.59 -4.85
N PHE A 50 12.76 -12.27 -4.81
CA PHE A 50 11.87 -11.62 -3.85
C PHE A 50 10.45 -11.63 -4.39
N THR A 51 9.49 -12.03 -3.57
CA THR A 51 8.06 -12.06 -3.91
C THR A 51 7.21 -11.50 -2.78
N LEU A 52 6.28 -10.62 -3.16
CA LEU A 52 5.19 -10.14 -2.31
C LEU A 52 3.84 -10.55 -2.88
N ARG A 53 2.82 -10.54 -2.04
CA ARG A 53 1.43 -10.81 -2.41
C ARG A 53 0.47 -9.83 -1.77
N LEU A 54 -0.41 -9.25 -2.58
CA LEU A 54 -1.57 -8.48 -2.16
C LEU A 54 -2.84 -9.32 -2.35
N SER A 55 -3.66 -9.38 -1.31
CA SER A 55 -4.93 -10.09 -1.32
C SER A 55 -5.98 -9.34 -0.51
N ASP A 56 -7.24 -9.72 -0.65
CA ASP A 56 -8.31 -9.23 0.22
C ASP A 56 -8.36 -10.01 1.56
N ALA A 57 -9.34 -9.68 2.40
CA ALA A 57 -9.56 -10.35 3.68
C ALA A 57 -9.89 -11.85 3.58
N TYR A 58 -10.27 -12.34 2.40
CA TYR A 58 -10.58 -13.74 2.11
C TYR A 58 -9.43 -14.47 1.37
N ASN A 59 -8.25 -13.84 1.29
CA ASN A 59 -7.07 -14.30 0.54
C ASN A 59 -7.29 -14.40 -0.98
N ARG A 60 -8.32 -13.77 -1.53
CA ARG A 60 -8.49 -13.64 -2.99
C ARG A 60 -7.42 -12.67 -3.51
N PRO A 61 -6.74 -13.02 -4.61
CA PRO A 61 -5.68 -12.18 -5.17
C PRO A 61 -6.23 -10.83 -5.65
N ILE A 62 -5.46 -9.76 -5.49
CA ILE A 62 -5.80 -8.44 -6.03
C ILE A 62 -4.72 -8.07 -7.05
N ASP A 63 -5.12 -8.05 -8.31
CA ASP A 63 -4.27 -7.81 -9.46
C ASP A 63 -4.21 -6.32 -9.84
N ASN A 64 -3.18 -5.99 -10.64
CA ASN A 64 -2.98 -4.68 -11.23
C ASN A 64 -2.98 -3.52 -10.21
N LYS A 65 -2.35 -3.73 -9.05
CA LYS A 65 -2.16 -2.71 -8.01
C LYS A 65 -0.69 -2.34 -7.87
N SER A 66 -0.45 -1.03 -7.74
CA SER A 66 0.88 -0.49 -7.46
C SER A 66 1.21 -0.65 -5.98
N VAL A 67 2.35 -1.29 -5.69
CA VAL A 67 2.91 -1.40 -4.35
C VAL A 67 4.26 -0.70 -4.36
N GLU A 68 4.45 0.24 -3.45
CA GLU A 68 5.74 0.87 -3.22
C GLU A 68 6.60 -0.05 -2.34
N ILE A 69 7.82 -0.31 -2.76
CA ILE A 69 8.81 -1.07 -1.99
C ILE A 69 9.96 -0.12 -1.69
N THR A 70 10.29 0.02 -0.41
CA THR A 70 11.49 0.69 0.06
C THR A 70 12.45 -0.34 0.62
N VAL A 71 13.65 -0.39 0.06
CA VAL A 71 14.73 -1.26 0.52
C VAL A 71 15.76 -0.40 1.24
N THR A 72 16.05 -0.74 2.50
CA THR A 72 17.10 -0.11 3.30
C THR A 72 18.25 -1.10 3.47
N ASP A 73 19.46 -0.71 3.10
CA ASP A 73 20.65 -1.54 3.28
C ASP A 73 21.23 -1.46 4.71
N ALA A 74 22.30 -2.22 4.97
CA ALA A 74 22.95 -2.26 6.28
C ALA A 74 23.61 -0.93 6.70
N LEU A 75 23.87 -0.02 5.76
CA LEU A 75 24.41 1.31 6.01
C LEU A 75 23.29 2.36 6.23
N GLY A 76 22.03 1.97 6.02
CA GLY A 76 20.86 2.82 6.15
C GLY A 76 20.48 3.56 4.87
N GLU A 77 21.15 3.29 3.75
CA GLU A 77 20.81 3.86 2.45
C GLU A 77 19.48 3.27 1.96
N LYS A 78 18.62 4.13 1.40
CA LYS A 78 17.26 3.76 1.00
C LYS A 78 17.07 3.88 -0.50
N ASN A 79 16.46 2.86 -1.09
CA ASN A 79 16.00 2.89 -2.47
C ASN A 79 14.52 2.50 -2.54
N SER A 80 13.71 3.32 -3.21
CA SER A 80 12.28 3.09 -3.33
C SER A 80 11.87 2.95 -4.80
N PHE A 81 11.01 1.98 -5.08
CA PHE A 81 10.46 1.73 -6.41
C PHE A 81 9.04 1.17 -6.32
N ASN A 82 8.29 1.30 -7.42
CA ASN A 82 6.93 0.77 -7.51
C ASN A 82 6.92 -0.52 -8.33
N VAL A 83 6.14 -1.49 -7.88
CA VAL A 83 5.86 -2.73 -8.60
C VAL A 83 4.36 -2.90 -8.80
N THR A 84 3.95 -3.68 -9.80
CA THR A 84 2.54 -3.96 -10.07
C THR A 84 2.23 -5.44 -9.83
N THR A 85 1.16 -5.73 -9.09
CA THR A 85 0.71 -7.10 -8.86
C THR A 85 0.13 -7.73 -10.12
N ASP A 86 0.40 -9.01 -10.33
CA ASP A 86 -0.12 -9.81 -11.43
C ASP A 86 -1.49 -10.44 -11.09
N SER A 87 -2.00 -11.34 -11.94
CA SER A 87 -3.27 -12.03 -11.74
C SER A 87 -3.35 -12.91 -10.48
N CYS A 88 -2.21 -13.28 -9.91
CA CYS A 88 -2.12 -14.00 -8.63
C CYS A 88 -2.03 -13.04 -7.43
N GLY A 89 -2.12 -11.73 -7.68
CA GLY A 89 -1.91 -10.68 -6.69
C GLY A 89 -0.44 -10.57 -6.28
N GLU A 90 0.48 -11.14 -7.05
CA GLU A 90 1.89 -11.26 -6.69
C GLU A 90 2.76 -10.33 -7.53
N ASN A 91 3.91 -9.95 -6.99
CA ASN A 91 4.98 -9.39 -7.79
C ASN A 91 6.29 -10.07 -7.40
N THR A 92 7.05 -10.48 -8.41
CA THR A 92 8.33 -11.17 -8.23
C THR A 92 9.43 -10.46 -9.01
N PHE A 93 10.55 -10.21 -8.35
CA PHE A 93 11.78 -9.70 -8.99
C PHE A 93 13.02 -10.35 -8.39
N GLY A 94 14.10 -10.39 -9.19
CA GLY A 94 15.35 -11.02 -8.78
C GLY A 94 16.17 -10.14 -7.83
N MET A 95 16.67 -10.73 -6.76
CA MET A 95 17.65 -10.13 -5.86
C MET A 95 19.03 -10.17 -6.52
N ARG A 96 19.50 -9.02 -7.01
CA ARG A 96 20.85 -8.85 -7.60
C ARG A 96 21.61 -7.79 -6.84
N VAL A 97 21.93 -8.10 -5.59
CA VAL A 97 22.60 -7.21 -4.65
C VAL A 97 23.81 -7.91 -4.05
N THR A 98 24.73 -7.14 -3.47
CA THR A 98 25.82 -7.70 -2.68
C THR A 98 25.27 -8.45 -1.46
N PRO A 99 25.93 -9.50 -0.98
CA PRO A 99 25.56 -10.15 0.27
C PRO A 99 25.44 -9.15 1.43
N GLY A 100 24.43 -9.33 2.27
CA GLY A 100 24.11 -8.41 3.35
C GLY A 100 22.69 -8.57 3.88
N VAL A 101 22.34 -7.76 4.89
CA VAL A 101 20.98 -7.72 5.44
C VAL A 101 20.27 -6.47 4.91
N TYR A 102 19.06 -6.66 4.41
CA TYR A 102 18.22 -5.62 3.83
C TYR A 102 16.87 -5.58 4.52
N SER A 103 16.38 -4.39 4.88
CA SER A 103 15.01 -4.19 5.34
C SER A 103 14.12 -3.83 4.16
N PHE A 104 13.07 -4.62 3.94
CA PHE A 104 12.05 -4.35 2.94
C PHE A 104 10.82 -3.78 3.65
N ASP A 105 10.41 -2.58 3.27
CA ASP A 105 9.17 -1.94 3.69
C ASP A 105 8.26 -1.84 2.45
N CYS A 106 7.17 -2.59 2.43
CA CYS A 106 6.23 -2.64 1.31
C CYS A 106 4.91 -1.96 1.69
N VAL A 107 4.42 -1.06 0.85
CA VAL A 107 3.22 -0.25 1.10
C VAL A 107 2.31 -0.28 -0.11
N PHE A 108 1.09 -0.77 0.09
CA PHE A 108 -0.05 -0.50 -0.77
C PHE A 108 -0.84 0.65 -0.14
N SER A 109 -0.93 1.80 -0.82
CA SER A 109 -1.58 3.01 -0.29
C SER A 109 -3.11 2.91 -0.23
N GLY A 110 -3.69 1.92 -0.92
CA GLY A 110 -5.14 1.83 -1.13
C GLY A 110 -5.58 2.50 -2.42
N ASP A 111 -6.84 2.28 -2.79
CA ASP A 111 -7.51 2.93 -3.91
C ASP A 111 -9.02 3.07 -3.62
N GLY A 112 -9.82 3.50 -4.59
CA GLY A 112 -11.27 3.66 -4.38
C GLY A 112 -12.02 2.39 -3.96
N ASN A 113 -11.46 1.20 -4.20
CA ASN A 113 -12.08 -0.10 -3.89
C ASN A 113 -11.46 -0.76 -2.66
N TYR A 114 -10.17 -0.51 -2.38
CA TYR A 114 -9.40 -1.23 -1.39
C TYR A 114 -8.70 -0.30 -0.40
N LYS A 115 -8.71 -0.66 0.87
CA LYS A 115 -7.95 0.04 1.91
C LYS A 115 -6.45 -0.21 1.72
N GLY A 116 -5.63 0.74 2.18
CA GLY A 116 -4.18 0.56 2.20
C GLY A 116 -3.74 -0.47 3.23
N SER A 117 -2.58 -1.08 2.98
CA SER A 117 -1.91 -2.03 3.88
C SER A 117 -0.41 -2.00 3.68
N SER A 118 0.35 -2.27 4.73
CA SER A 118 1.81 -2.34 4.68
C SER A 118 2.33 -3.59 5.37
N THR A 119 3.56 -3.96 5.04
CA THR A 119 4.30 -5.06 5.66
C THR A 119 5.79 -4.78 5.59
N SER A 120 6.57 -5.36 6.49
CA SER A 120 8.02 -5.27 6.44
C SER A 120 8.71 -6.55 6.87
N GLN A 121 9.89 -6.79 6.31
CA GLN A 121 10.71 -7.96 6.60
C GLN A 121 12.19 -7.66 6.38
N ASN A 122 13.03 -8.14 7.30
CA ASN A 122 14.47 -8.20 7.09
C ASN A 122 14.83 -9.48 6.32
N ILE A 123 15.62 -9.33 5.26
CA ILE A 123 16.09 -10.43 4.42
C ILE A 123 17.62 -10.42 4.42
N SER A 124 18.21 -11.56 4.77
CA SER A 124 19.63 -11.83 4.62
C SER A 124 19.88 -12.39 3.23
N VAL A 125 20.78 -11.77 2.48
CA VAL A 125 21.24 -12.24 1.17
C VAL A 125 22.67 -12.76 1.31
N CYS A 126 22.92 -13.99 0.89
CA CYS A 126 24.25 -14.62 0.87
C CYS A 126 24.66 -14.99 -0.56
N ASP A 127 25.94 -15.24 -0.81
CA ASP A 127 26.36 -15.94 -2.03
C ASP A 127 26.14 -17.45 -1.88
N TYR A 128 26.13 -18.16 -3.01
CA TYR A 128 26.12 -19.63 -3.07
C TYR A 128 27.46 -20.25 -2.64
#